data_AF-A0A1H4C0L6-F1
#
_entry.id   AF-A0A1H4C0L6-F1
#
_cell.length_a   1.000
_cell.length_b   1.000
_cell.length_c   1.000
_cell.angle_alpha   90.00
_cell.angle_beta   90.00
_cell.angle_gamma   90.00
#
_symmetry.space_group_name_H-M   'P 1'
#
loop_
_entity.id
_entity.type
_entity.pdbx_description
1 polymer ?
#
loop_
_entity_poly.entity_id
_entity_poly.type
_entity_poly.pdbx_seq_one_letter_code
_entity_poly.pdbx_strand_id
1 'polypeptide(L)'
;MFRWITADYTTGKLGWRAFVRYPFTIFAILDIISILPSLSLLPQSLMILRLFRIFKVLRYSKTFQYIARVFKAEKETLGYVLIIALAYIFLSALVMFNYEPDTFNHFFDALYWATTALTTVGYGDIYPVSIVGKFISMVSSLFGIAVIAMPAGIVTAGFMNVFNEDREKAEQKEKESKDD
;
A
#
# COMPACT_ATOMS: atom_id res chain seq x y z
N MET A 1 -1.46 1.33 28.53
CA MET A 1 -2.19 1.00 29.77
C MET A 1 -3.36 1.96 30.03
N PHE A 2 -3.15 3.29 30.08
CA PHE A 2 -4.24 4.25 30.32
C PHE A 2 -5.28 4.43 29.18
N ARG A 3 -5.03 3.92 27.97
CA ARG A 3 -6.00 3.98 26.84
C ARG A 3 -7.18 3.01 26.96
N TRP A 4 -7.06 1.95 27.76
CA TRP A 4 -8.18 1.04 28.06
C TRP A 4 -9.25 1.73 28.90
N ILE A 5 -8.83 2.66 29.77
CA ILE A 5 -9.71 3.41 30.65
C ILE A 5 -10.33 4.62 29.90
N THR A 6 -9.67 5.14 28.86
CA THR A 6 -10.16 6.28 28.06
C THR A 6 -10.77 5.90 26.70
N ALA A 7 -11.07 4.62 26.48
CA ALA A 7 -11.67 4.13 25.23
C ALA A 7 -13.04 4.79 24.94
N ASP A 8 -13.78 5.19 25.97
CA ASP A 8 -15.04 5.93 25.85
C ASP A 8 -14.85 7.28 25.11
N TYR A 9 -13.75 8.00 25.36
CA TYR A 9 -13.49 9.32 24.76
C TYR A 9 -13.08 9.27 23.29
N THR A 10 -12.44 8.18 22.85
CA THR A 10 -11.94 8.08 21.45
C THR A 10 -12.99 7.55 20.49
N THR A 11 -14.02 6.86 20.99
CA THR A 11 -15.02 6.17 20.18
C THR A 11 -16.39 6.87 20.16
N GLY A 12 -16.58 7.92 20.98
CA GLY A 12 -17.81 8.73 21.03
C GLY A 12 -19.05 7.96 21.48
N LYS A 13 -18.89 6.72 21.99
CA LYS A 13 -19.97 5.86 22.45
C LYS A 13 -19.69 5.51 23.91
N LEU A 14 -20.48 6.07 24.82
CA LEU A 14 -20.41 5.75 26.25
C LEU A 14 -20.85 4.30 26.50
N GLY A 15 -20.01 3.53 27.18
CA GLY A 15 -20.47 2.40 28.00
C GLY A 15 -19.71 1.09 27.81
N TRP A 16 -19.97 0.13 28.70
CA TRP A 16 -19.34 -1.21 28.79
C TRP A 16 -19.24 -1.97 27.46
N ARG A 17 -20.13 -1.71 26.50
CA ARG A 17 -20.10 -2.30 25.15
C ARG A 17 -18.93 -1.81 24.28
N ALA A 18 -18.45 -0.58 24.49
CA ALA A 18 -17.24 -0.06 23.84
C ALA A 18 -15.98 -0.72 24.42
N PHE A 19 -15.99 -0.99 25.73
CA PHE A 19 -14.90 -1.68 26.44
C PHE A 19 -14.68 -3.12 25.93
N VAL A 20 -15.77 -3.89 25.73
CA VAL A 20 -15.69 -5.27 25.22
C VAL A 20 -15.31 -5.35 23.74
N ARG A 21 -15.67 -4.33 22.93
CA ARG A 21 -15.27 -4.28 21.50
C ARG A 21 -13.85 -3.80 21.27
N TYR A 22 -13.27 -3.06 22.22
CA TYR A 22 -11.93 -2.51 22.12
C TYR A 22 -10.81 -3.53 21.77
N PRO A 23 -10.71 -4.72 22.41
CA PRO A 23 -9.68 -5.71 22.08
C PRO A 23 -9.73 -6.24 20.64
N PHE A 24 -10.89 -6.18 19.97
CA PHE A 24 -11.06 -6.60 18.57
C PHE A 24 -10.79 -5.49 17.55
N THR A 25 -10.44 -4.29 18.01
CA THR A 25 -10.01 -3.21 17.12
C THR A 25 -8.55 -3.39 16.74
N ILE A 26 -8.19 -3.07 15.48
CA ILE A 26 -6.81 -3.10 14.97
C ILE A 26 -5.82 -2.37 15.91
N PHE A 27 -6.29 -1.36 16.65
CA PHE A 27 -5.49 -0.62 17.63
C PHE A 27 -5.10 -1.44 18.88
N ALA A 28 -5.99 -2.26 19.41
CA ALA A 28 -5.72 -3.06 20.60
C ALA A 28 -4.85 -4.28 20.30
N ILE A 29 -5.07 -4.90 19.13
CA ILE A 29 -4.22 -5.99 18.64
C ILE A 29 -2.76 -5.51 18.52
N LEU A 30 -2.53 -4.33 17.94
CA LEU A 30 -1.17 -3.75 17.84
C LEU A 30 -0.57 -3.35 19.20
N ASP A 31 -1.36 -2.84 20.14
CA ASP A 31 -0.85 -2.49 21.48
C ASP A 31 -0.48 -3.75 22.27
N ILE A 32 -1.25 -4.84 22.14
CA ILE A 32 -0.94 -6.16 22.72
C ILE A 32 0.33 -6.74 22.10
N ILE A 33 0.44 -6.77 20.77
CA ILE A 33 1.61 -7.28 20.04
C ILE A 33 2.87 -6.44 20.36
N SER A 34 2.73 -5.13 20.58
CA SER A 34 3.86 -4.26 20.90
C SER A 34 4.30 -4.33 22.38
N ILE A 35 3.47 -4.87 23.29
CA ILE A 35 3.79 -5.03 24.73
C ILE A 35 4.34 -6.43 25.02
N LEU A 36 3.88 -7.45 24.28
CA LEU A 36 4.35 -8.84 24.39
C LEU A 36 5.90 -8.96 24.47
N PRO A 37 6.70 -8.25 23.64
CA PRO A 37 8.16 -8.34 23.62
C PRO A 37 8.87 -7.70 24.81
N SER A 38 8.17 -6.84 25.57
CA SER A 38 8.72 -6.15 26.75
C SER A 38 8.65 -7.00 28.02
N LEU A 39 7.79 -8.01 28.03
CA LEU A 39 7.85 -9.09 29.01
C LEU A 39 9.07 -9.92 28.60
N SER A 40 10.16 -9.84 29.35
CA SER A 40 11.48 -10.45 29.11
C SER A 40 11.49 -11.99 29.00
N LEU A 41 10.34 -12.60 28.73
CA LEU A 41 10.06 -14.03 28.67
C LEU A 41 10.22 -14.63 27.27
N LEU A 42 10.50 -13.82 26.23
CA LEU A 42 10.49 -14.29 24.84
C LEU A 42 11.89 -14.63 24.28
N PRO A 43 12.02 -15.71 23.48
CA PRO A 43 13.28 -16.11 22.84
C PRO A 43 13.81 -15.08 21.84
N GLN A 44 15.11 -15.14 21.56
CA GLN A 44 15.84 -14.18 20.70
C GLN A 44 15.28 -14.10 19.28
N SER A 45 14.66 -15.16 18.75
CA SER A 45 13.96 -15.18 17.45
C SER A 45 12.75 -14.25 17.38
N LEU A 46 12.13 -13.94 18.51
CA LEU A 46 10.98 -13.03 18.60
C LEU A 46 11.40 -11.56 18.83
N MET A 47 12.70 -11.25 18.78
CA MET A 47 13.17 -9.87 18.83
C MET A 47 12.65 -9.00 17.69
N ILE A 48 12.32 -9.60 16.53
CA ILE A 48 11.66 -8.90 15.42
C ILE A 48 10.32 -8.28 15.86
N LEU A 49 9.66 -8.86 16.88
CA LEU A 49 8.42 -8.32 17.43
C LEU A 49 8.63 -6.93 18.09
N ARG A 50 9.87 -6.59 18.51
CA ARG A 50 10.20 -5.25 19.02
C ARG A 50 10.06 -4.17 17.94
N LEU A 51 10.21 -4.52 16.66
CA LEU A 51 10.00 -3.60 15.53
C LEU A 51 8.53 -3.21 15.37
N PHE A 52 7.57 -3.98 15.93
CA PHE A 52 6.16 -3.60 15.93
C PHE A 52 5.90 -2.28 16.67
N ARG A 53 6.81 -1.87 17.58
CA ARG A 53 6.76 -0.54 18.20
C ARG A 53 6.91 0.59 17.18
N ILE A 54 7.61 0.38 16.07
CA ILE A 54 7.74 1.36 14.97
C ILE A 54 6.37 1.63 14.35
N PHE A 55 5.54 0.60 14.16
CA PHE A 55 4.17 0.78 13.64
C PHE A 55 3.30 1.66 14.54
N LYS A 56 3.55 1.65 15.86
CA LYS A 56 2.89 2.59 16.78
C LYS A 56 3.27 4.03 16.44
N VAL A 57 4.56 4.32 16.35
CA VAL A 57 5.06 5.68 16.02
C VAL A 57 4.57 6.13 14.65
N LEU A 58 4.63 5.26 13.64
CA LEU A 58 4.12 5.54 12.30
C LEU A 58 2.64 5.94 12.37
N ARG A 59 1.79 5.18 13.07
CA ARG A 59 0.34 5.44 13.14
C ARG A 59 -0.05 6.73 13.90
N TYR A 60 0.74 7.16 14.87
CA TYR A 60 0.49 8.43 15.59
C TYR A 60 1.08 9.64 14.87
N SER A 61 1.97 9.44 13.90
CA SER A 61 2.48 10.53 13.07
C SER A 61 1.37 11.10 12.20
N LYS A 62 1.16 12.42 12.27
CA LYS A 62 0.22 13.12 11.39
C LYS A 62 0.51 12.79 9.92
N THR A 63 1.78 12.75 9.52
CA THR A 63 2.22 12.42 8.16
C THR A 63 1.70 11.07 7.67
N PHE A 64 1.73 10.04 8.52
CA PHE A 64 1.22 8.72 8.14
C PHE A 64 -0.30 8.68 8.07
N GLN A 65 -0.99 9.49 8.90
CA GLN A 65 -2.44 9.66 8.80
C GLN A 65 -2.83 10.38 7.50
N TYR A 66 -2.02 11.33 7.01
CA TYR A 66 -2.20 11.90 5.67
C TYR A 66 -2.05 10.83 4.59
N ILE A 67 -0.95 10.07 4.61
CA ILE A 67 -0.73 8.94 3.67
C ILE A 67 -1.93 7.98 3.69
N ALA A 68 -2.34 7.51 4.87
CA ALA A 68 -3.45 6.57 5.00
C ALA A 68 -4.79 7.15 4.51
N ARG A 69 -5.03 8.46 4.69
CA ARG A 69 -6.20 9.14 4.14
C ARG A 69 -6.18 9.14 2.62
N VAL A 70 -5.03 9.47 2.00
CA VAL A 70 -4.84 9.46 0.54
C VAL A 70 -5.11 8.06 -0.02
N PHE A 71 -4.46 7.02 0.53
CA PHE A 71 -4.69 5.65 0.07
C PHE A 71 -6.13 5.18 0.25
N LYS A 72 -6.83 5.64 1.30
CA LYS A 72 -8.24 5.31 1.52
C LYS A 72 -9.16 6.02 0.53
N ALA A 73 -8.86 7.28 0.22
CA ALA A 73 -9.60 8.08 -0.75
C ALA A 73 -9.43 7.53 -2.17
N GLU A 74 -8.19 7.21 -2.55
CA GLU A 74 -7.82 6.75 -3.90
C GLU A 74 -7.86 5.22 -4.06
N LYS A 75 -8.43 4.48 -3.11
CA LYS A 75 -8.41 3.00 -3.11
C LYS A 75 -8.97 2.38 -4.39
N GLU A 76 -9.99 3.01 -4.98
CA GLU A 76 -10.66 2.50 -6.18
C GLU A 76 -9.81 2.76 -7.41
N THR A 77 -9.30 3.99 -7.55
CA THR A 77 -8.37 4.39 -8.60
C THR A 77 -7.11 3.52 -8.61
N LEU A 78 -6.48 3.32 -7.44
CA LEU A 78 -5.33 2.45 -7.29
C LEU A 78 -5.67 0.98 -7.58
N GLY A 79 -6.89 0.55 -7.23
CA GLY A 79 -7.42 -0.78 -7.58
C GLY A 79 -7.50 -0.99 -9.09
N TYR A 80 -8.00 -0.02 -9.85
CA TYR A 80 -8.03 -0.09 -11.32
C TYR A 80 -6.63 -0.17 -11.92
N VAL A 81 -5.68 0.62 -11.41
CA VAL A 81 -4.28 0.55 -11.87
C VAL A 81 -3.66 -0.81 -11.59
N LEU A 82 -3.94 -1.41 -10.43
CA LEU A 82 -3.49 -2.77 -10.13
C LEU A 82 -4.06 -3.80 -11.10
N ILE A 83 -5.35 -3.71 -11.43
CA ILE A 83 -6.00 -4.60 -12.41
C ILE A 83 -5.35 -4.43 -13.79
N ILE A 84 -5.10 -3.19 -14.23
CA ILE A 84 -4.41 -2.91 -15.50
C ILE A 84 -3.00 -3.50 -15.49
N ALA A 85 -2.25 -3.35 -14.40
CA ALA A 85 -0.91 -3.91 -14.25
C ALA A 85 -0.92 -5.45 -14.32
N LEU A 86 -1.85 -6.11 -13.62
CA LEU A 86 -1.99 -7.56 -13.66
C LEU A 86 -2.41 -8.05 -15.05
N ALA A 87 -3.34 -7.36 -15.70
CA ALA A 87 -3.76 -7.67 -17.06
C ALA A 87 -2.60 -7.52 -18.06
N TYR A 88 -1.81 -6.46 -17.93
CA TYR A 88 -0.60 -6.24 -18.73
C TYR A 88 0.41 -7.38 -18.52
N ILE A 89 0.72 -7.74 -17.27
CA ILE A 89 1.66 -8.83 -16.95
C ILE A 89 1.18 -10.14 -17.59
N PHE A 90 -0.10 -10.46 -17.40
CA PHE A 90 -0.68 -11.69 -17.91
C PHE A 90 -0.67 -11.75 -19.44
N LEU A 91 -1.07 -10.65 -20.10
CA LEU A 91 -1.08 -10.56 -21.56
C LEU A 91 0.34 -10.63 -22.15
N SER A 92 1.29 -9.89 -21.57
CA SER A 92 2.68 -9.88 -22.02
C SER A 92 3.33 -11.26 -21.85
N ALA A 93 3.08 -11.93 -20.72
CA ALA A 93 3.51 -13.30 -20.47
C ALA A 93 2.90 -14.30 -21.47
N LEU A 94 1.60 -14.19 -21.75
CA LEU A 94 0.92 -15.06 -22.72
C LEU A 94 1.49 -14.91 -24.12
N VAL A 95 1.71 -13.67 -24.56
CA VAL A 95 2.31 -13.40 -25.87
C VAL A 95 3.73 -13.97 -25.94
N MET A 96 4.57 -13.70 -24.93
CA MET A 96 5.94 -14.24 -24.93
C MET A 96 5.99 -15.75 -24.88
N PHE A 97 5.17 -16.39 -24.05
CA PHE A 97 5.14 -17.85 -23.95
C PHE A 97 4.78 -18.54 -25.28
N ASN A 98 4.00 -17.87 -26.14
CA ASN A 98 3.66 -18.39 -27.48
C ASN A 98 4.76 -18.14 -28.53
N TYR A 99 5.45 -17.00 -28.46
CA TYR A 99 6.45 -16.62 -29.48
C TYR A 99 7.89 -17.03 -29.13
N GLU A 100 8.16 -17.40 -27.87
CA GLU A 100 9.48 -17.76 -27.33
C GLU A 100 9.42 -19.08 -26.52
N PRO A 101 8.90 -20.19 -27.10
CA PRO A 101 8.68 -21.44 -26.36
C PRO A 101 9.98 -22.08 -25.83
N ASP A 102 11.12 -21.84 -26.49
CA ASP A 102 12.42 -22.39 -26.07
C ASP A 102 13.09 -21.56 -24.96
N THR A 103 12.67 -20.30 -24.79
CA THR A 103 13.22 -19.37 -23.78
C THR A 103 12.43 -19.46 -22.47
N PHE A 104 11.11 -19.58 -22.57
CA PHE A 104 10.20 -19.65 -21.41
C PHE A 104 9.71 -21.09 -21.21
N ASN A 105 10.43 -21.87 -20.42
CA ASN A 105 10.11 -23.28 -20.18
C ASN A 105 8.72 -23.48 -19.55
N HIS A 106 8.34 -22.58 -18.66
CA HIS A 106 7.03 -22.57 -18.00
C HIS A 106 6.35 -21.22 -18.13
N PHE A 107 5.02 -21.21 -18.13
CA PHE A 107 4.25 -19.96 -18.14
C PHE A 107 4.59 -19.04 -16.95
N PHE A 108 4.99 -19.62 -15.81
CA PHE A 108 5.47 -18.87 -14.65
C PHE A 108 6.76 -18.09 -14.94
N ASP A 109 7.65 -18.60 -15.79
CA ASP A 109 8.87 -17.89 -16.20
C ASP A 109 8.52 -16.65 -17.03
N ALA A 110 7.51 -16.76 -17.90
CA ALA A 110 6.99 -15.64 -18.68
C ALA A 110 6.29 -14.60 -17.79
N LEU A 111 5.53 -15.02 -16.77
CA LEU A 111 4.94 -14.13 -15.76
C LEU A 111 6.01 -13.41 -14.94
N TYR A 112 7.07 -14.12 -14.54
CA TYR A 112 8.20 -13.56 -13.81
C TYR A 112 8.93 -12.51 -14.66
N TRP A 113 9.24 -12.83 -15.92
CA TRP A 113 9.82 -11.88 -16.87
C TRP A 113 8.92 -10.66 -17.06
N ALA A 114 7.62 -10.85 -17.34
CA ALA A 114 6.70 -9.74 -17.56
C ALA A 114 6.56 -8.84 -16.31
N THR A 115 6.61 -9.43 -15.11
CA THR A 115 6.59 -8.68 -13.85
C THR A 115 7.86 -7.88 -13.65
N THR A 116 9.04 -8.48 -13.86
CA THR A 116 10.33 -7.79 -13.71
C THR A 116 10.55 -6.72 -14.79
N ALA A 117 10.01 -6.93 -15.99
CA ALA A 117 9.98 -5.95 -17.06
C ALA A 117 9.04 -4.78 -16.75
N LEU A 118 7.79 -5.05 -16.31
CA LEU A 118 6.83 -3.99 -15.92
C LEU A 118 7.40 -3.14 -14.79
N THR A 119 7.98 -3.78 -13.78
CA THR A 119 8.56 -3.11 -12.61
C THR A 119 9.90 -2.43 -12.89
N THR A 120 10.40 -2.51 -14.12
CA THR A 120 11.69 -1.95 -14.57
C THR A 120 12.91 -2.51 -13.82
N VAL A 121 12.75 -3.64 -13.12
CA VAL A 121 13.85 -4.31 -12.40
C VAL A 121 14.78 -5.00 -13.40
N GLY A 122 14.20 -5.77 -14.34
CA GLY A 122 14.92 -6.37 -15.47
C GLY A 122 16.22 -7.10 -15.10
N TYR A 123 16.15 -8.16 -14.29
CA TYR A 123 17.35 -8.90 -13.85
C TYR A 123 18.21 -9.44 -15.01
N GLY A 124 17.58 -9.73 -16.17
CA GLY A 124 18.30 -10.20 -17.37
C GLY A 124 18.69 -11.67 -17.32
N ASP A 125 18.17 -12.42 -16.35
CA ASP A 125 18.30 -13.87 -16.22
C ASP A 125 17.46 -14.63 -17.26
N ILE A 126 16.27 -14.10 -17.59
CA ILE A 126 15.39 -14.60 -18.65
C ILE A 126 15.00 -13.43 -19.54
N TYR A 127 15.13 -13.57 -20.85
CA TYR A 127 14.82 -12.51 -21.81
C TYR A 127 14.55 -13.08 -23.22
N PRO A 128 13.69 -12.45 -24.03
CA PRO A 128 13.39 -12.93 -25.37
C PRO A 128 14.64 -12.86 -26.28
N VAL A 129 14.91 -13.94 -27.01
CA VAL A 129 16.09 -14.04 -27.88
C VAL A 129 15.75 -13.83 -29.36
N SER A 130 14.52 -14.19 -29.77
CA SER A 130 14.04 -14.04 -31.14
C SER A 130 13.85 -12.57 -31.52
N ILE A 131 13.87 -12.30 -32.83
CA ILE A 131 13.66 -10.94 -33.36
C ILE A 131 12.25 -10.44 -33.00
N VAL A 132 11.25 -11.32 -33.11
CA VAL A 132 9.84 -11.00 -32.82
C VAL A 132 9.65 -10.75 -31.33
N GLY A 133 10.19 -11.61 -30.46
CA GLY A 133 10.14 -11.43 -29.01
C GLY A 133 10.84 -10.14 -28.57
N LYS A 134 11.99 -9.81 -29.13
CA LYS A 134 12.66 -8.51 -28.86
C LYS A 134 11.79 -7.32 -29.27
N PHE A 135 11.14 -7.37 -30.42
CA PHE A 135 10.23 -6.31 -30.86
C PHE A 135 9.04 -6.15 -29.91
N ILE A 136 8.40 -7.26 -29.54
CA ILE A 136 7.30 -7.28 -28.56
C ILE A 136 7.77 -6.70 -27.22
N SER A 137 8.97 -7.07 -26.76
CA SER A 137 9.54 -6.55 -25.52
C SER A 137 9.75 -5.04 -25.58
N MET A 138 10.27 -4.50 -26.68
CA MET A 138 10.47 -3.06 -26.84
C MET A 138 9.15 -2.30 -26.74
N VAL A 139 8.11 -2.78 -27.43
CA VAL A 139 6.76 -2.19 -27.37
C VAL A 139 6.18 -2.33 -25.96
N SER A 140 6.28 -3.52 -25.36
CA SER A 140 5.82 -3.81 -24.00
C SER A 140 6.44 -2.83 -23.00
N SER A 141 7.75 -2.58 -23.07
CA SER A 141 8.45 -1.66 -22.15
C SER A 141 7.88 -0.24 -22.17
N LEU A 142 7.48 0.28 -23.34
CA LEU A 142 6.86 1.61 -23.44
C LEU A 142 5.54 1.70 -22.66
N PHE A 143 4.69 0.67 -22.80
CA PHE A 143 3.46 0.56 -22.01
C PHE A 143 3.73 0.36 -20.52
N GLY A 144 4.78 -0.41 -20.17
CA GLY A 144 5.14 -0.67 -18.77
C GLY A 144 5.47 0.61 -18.00
N ILE A 145 6.23 1.53 -18.63
CA ILE A 145 6.55 2.84 -18.05
C ILE A 145 5.28 3.65 -17.77
N ALA A 146 4.32 3.64 -18.70
CA ALA A 146 3.05 4.35 -18.50
C ALA A 146 2.28 3.78 -17.30
N VAL A 147 2.26 2.44 -17.15
CA VAL A 147 1.55 1.77 -16.05
C VAL A 147 2.19 2.05 -14.69
N ILE A 148 3.51 1.99 -14.59
CA ILE A 148 4.20 2.22 -13.31
C ILE A 148 4.19 3.69 -12.85
N ALA A 149 4.01 4.63 -13.79
CA ALA A 149 3.86 6.05 -13.46
C ALA A 149 2.51 6.38 -12.80
N MET A 150 1.46 5.60 -13.08
CA MET A 150 0.10 5.90 -12.61
C MET A 150 -0.05 5.95 -11.08
N PRO A 151 0.43 4.97 -10.29
CA PRO A 151 0.30 5.01 -8.83
C PRO A 151 0.94 6.24 -8.20
N ALA A 152 2.13 6.65 -8.69
CA ALA A 152 2.83 7.83 -8.19
C ALA A 152 2.04 9.11 -8.47
N GLY A 153 1.46 9.22 -9.68
CA GLY A 153 0.59 10.34 -10.05
C GLY A 153 -0.69 10.41 -9.19
N ILE A 154 -1.36 9.28 -9.00
CA ILE A 154 -2.59 9.19 -8.18
C ILE A 154 -2.31 9.58 -6.73
N VAL A 155 -1.24 9.04 -6.14
CA VAL A 155 -0.87 9.37 -4.76
C VAL A 155 -0.56 10.86 -4.63
N THR A 156 0.15 11.45 -5.59
CA THR A 156 0.47 12.89 -5.60
C THR A 156 -0.79 13.74 -5.67
N ALA A 157 -1.72 13.44 -6.57
CA ALA A 157 -3.00 14.14 -6.69
C ALA A 157 -3.83 13.99 -5.40
N GLY A 158 -3.89 12.79 -4.83
CA GLY A 158 -4.59 12.53 -3.59
C GLY A 158 -4.01 13.33 -2.41
N PHE A 159 -2.69 13.51 -2.33
CA PHE A 159 -2.08 14.40 -1.34
C PHE A 159 -2.56 15.84 -1.50
N MET A 160 -2.56 16.38 -2.73
CA MET A 160 -3.04 17.74 -2.99
C MET A 160 -4.50 17.91 -2.58
N ASN A 161 -5.36 16.92 -2.84
CA ASN A 161 -6.77 16.94 -2.43
C ASN A 161 -6.91 17.02 -0.90
N VAL A 162 -6.20 16.16 -0.16
CA VAL A 162 -6.26 16.16 1.31
C VAL A 162 -5.73 17.47 1.91
N PHE A 163 -4.68 18.07 1.32
CA PHE A 163 -4.16 19.37 1.78
C PHE A 163 -5.15 20.51 1.51
N ASN A 164 -5.80 20.53 0.35
CA ASN A 164 -6.81 21.53 0.01
C ASN A 164 -8.03 21.42 0.93
N GLU A 165 -8.52 20.22 1.20
CA GLU A 165 -9.63 19.99 2.14
C GLU A 165 -9.30 20.49 3.56
N ASP A 166 -8.10 20.22 4.07
CA ASP A 166 -7.69 20.64 5.42
C ASP A 166 -7.58 22.19 5.48
N ARG A 167 -7.16 22.84 4.38
CA ARG A 167 -7.13 24.31 4.27
C ARG A 167 -8.52 24.93 4.23
N GLU A 168 -9.42 24.40 3.40
CA GLU A 168 -10.81 24.88 3.31
C GLU A 168 -11.54 24.77 4.66
N LYS A 169 -11.35 23.66 5.39
CA LYS A 169 -11.90 23.46 6.74
C LYS A 169 -11.35 24.45 7.76
N ALA A 170 -10.10 24.90 7.61
CA ALA A 170 -9.51 25.91 8.48
C ALA A 170 -10.11 27.29 8.20
N GLU A 171 -10.27 27.65 6.92
CA GLU A 171 -10.85 28.92 6.48
C GLU A 171 -12.34 29.05 6.87
N GLN A 172 -13.12 27.95 6.81
CA GLN A 172 -14.52 27.94 7.27
C GLN A 172 -14.64 28.18 8.77
N LYS A 173 -13.82 27.50 9.59
CA LYS A 173 -13.81 27.70 11.04
C LYS A 173 -13.45 29.12 11.44
N GLU A 174 -12.54 29.76 10.70
CA GLU A 174 -12.16 31.14 10.98
C GLU A 174 -13.30 32.12 10.67
N LYS A 175 -14.10 31.85 9.62
CA LYS A 175 -15.29 32.66 9.30
C LYS A 175 -16.38 32.49 10.34
N GLU A 176 -16.70 31.26 10.73
CA GLU A 176 -17.67 30.97 11.80
C GLU A 176 -17.28 31.65 13.13
N SER A 177 -15.99 31.67 13.48
CA SER A 177 -15.51 32.33 14.70
C SER A 177 -15.55 33.87 14.68
N LYS A 178 -15.77 34.50 13.52
CA LYS A 178 -15.86 35.96 13.37
C LYS A 178 -17.30 36.46 13.35
N ASP A 179 -18.27 35.57 13.12
CA ASP A 179 -19.70 35.88 13.08
C ASP A 179 -20.41 35.63 14.43
N ASP A 180 -19.75 34.97 15.39
CA ASP A 180 -20.16 34.79 16.80
C ASP A 180 -19.51 35.84 17.74
#